data_AF-A0A845M5P1-F1
#
_entry.id   AF-A0A845M5P1-F1
#
_cell.length_a   1.000
_cell.length_b   1.000
_cell.length_c   1.000
_cell.angle_alpha   90.00
_cell.angle_beta   90.00
_cell.angle_gamma   90.00
#
_symmetry.space_group_name_H-M   'P 1'
#
loop_
_entity.id
_entity.type
_entity.pdbx_description
1 polymer ?
#
loop_
_entity_poly.entity_id
_entity_poly.type
_entity_poly.pdbx_seq_one_letter_code
_entity_poly.pdbx_strand_id
1 'polypeptide(L)'
;MSDLTRQIVAIARPGLTWAVHFVAIYALISASCAARAMIGHPTLVIAGGAVTVVAVAACLWSVFAPPAGGSTDLRRAAVWGGLVFALACVANASALFLFQGCGG
;
A
#
# COMPACT_ATOMS: atom_id res chain seq x y z
N MET A 1 12.96 -15.91 16.37
CA MET A 1 11.56 -15.84 15.89
C MET A 1 11.18 -17.22 15.41
N SER A 2 10.04 -17.78 15.83
CA SER A 2 9.61 -19.11 15.36
C SER A 2 9.10 -19.04 13.91
N ASP A 3 9.00 -20.19 13.24
CA ASP A 3 8.47 -20.29 11.88
C ASP A 3 7.04 -19.77 11.78
N LEU A 4 6.21 -20.10 12.77
CA LEU A 4 4.83 -19.60 12.87
C LEU A 4 4.79 -18.07 12.93
N THR A 5 5.61 -17.44 13.77
CA THR A 5 5.65 -15.97 13.85
C THR A 5 6.10 -15.35 12.52
N ARG A 6 7.09 -15.94 11.85
CA ARG A 6 7.55 -15.46 10.53
C ARG A 6 6.44 -15.52 9.48
N GLN A 7 5.65 -16.59 9.46
CA GLN A 7 4.52 -16.74 8.55
C GLN A 7 3.39 -15.75 8.87
N ILE A 8 3.04 -15.57 10.14
CA ILE A 8 2.04 -14.57 10.56
C ILE A 8 2.46 -13.17 10.13
N VAL A 9 3.72 -12.79 10.35
CA VAL A 9 4.25 -11.49 9.92
C VAL A 9 4.18 -11.35 8.40
N ALA A 10 4.51 -12.40 7.64
CA ALA A 10 4.45 -12.37 6.18
C ALA A 10 3.02 -12.15 5.63
N ILE A 11 2.00 -12.63 6.35
CA ILE A 11 0.57 -12.44 6.04
C ILE A 11 0.08 -11.05 6.46
N ALA A 12 0.46 -10.59 7.65
CA ALA A 12 -0.01 -9.32 8.20
C ALA A 12 0.64 -8.10 7.52
N ARG A 13 1.90 -8.22 7.11
CA ARG A 13 2.69 -7.10 6.58
C ARG A 13 2.08 -6.42 5.35
N PRO A 14 1.56 -7.12 4.32
CA PRO A 14 0.88 -6.47 3.20
C PRO A 14 -0.33 -5.64 3.63
N GLY A 15 -1.13 -6.13 4.59
CA GLY A 15 -2.28 -5.39 5.11
C GLY A 15 -1.87 -4.12 5.86
N LEU A 16 -0.83 -4.19 6.70
CA LEU A 16 -0.27 -3.01 7.37
C LEU A 16 0.34 -2.02 6.38
N THR A 17 1.02 -2.51 5.35
CA THR A 17 1.61 -1.69 4.28
C THR A 17 0.52 -0.91 3.55
N TRP A 18 -0.58 -1.58 3.19
CA TRP A 18 -1.74 -0.93 2.60
C TRP A 18 -2.38 0.10 3.53
N ALA A 19 -2.53 -0.18 4.83
CA ALA A 19 -3.11 0.77 5.77
C ALA A 19 -2.26 2.06 5.88
N VAL A 20 -0.93 1.92 5.95
CA VAL A 20 0.00 3.06 5.95
C VAL A 20 -0.06 3.82 4.63
N HIS A 21 -0.09 3.11 3.50
CA HIS A 21 -0.28 3.71 2.18
C HIS A 21 -1.59 4.51 2.11
N PHE A 22 -2.69 3.95 2.59
CA PHE A 22 -3.99 4.60 2.62
C PHE A 22 -3.96 5.91 3.40
N VAL A 23 -3.39 5.89 4.61
CA VAL A 23 -3.21 7.10 5.43
C VAL A 23 -2.36 8.14 4.71
N ALA A 24 -1.27 7.72 4.06
CA ALA A 24 -0.39 8.62 3.33
C ALA A 24 -1.07 9.27 2.13
N ILE A 25 -1.78 8.50 1.30
CA ILE A 25 -2.57 9.03 0.17
C ILE A 25 -3.63 10.02 0.66
N TYR A 26 -4.37 9.65 1.71
CA TYR A 26 -5.37 10.53 2.30
C TYR A 26 -4.76 11.83 2.83
N ALA A 27 -3.62 11.77 3.52
CA ALA A 27 -2.91 12.94 4.02
C ALA A 27 -2.41 13.85 2.89
N LEU A 28 -1.90 13.28 1.79
CA LEU A 28 -1.46 14.03 0.62
C LEU A 28 -2.63 14.74 -0.07
N ILE A 29 -3.74 14.03 -0.32
CA ILE A 29 -4.97 14.61 -0.87
C ILE A 29 -5.44 15.74 0.06
N SER A 30 -5.56 15.44 1.35
CA SER A 30 -5.92 16.40 2.40
C SER A 30 -5.07 17.67 2.37
N ALA A 31 -3.75 17.56 2.15
CA ALA A 31 -2.81 18.68 2.06
C ALA A 31 -2.96 19.52 0.77
N SER A 32 -3.38 18.89 -0.33
CA SER A 32 -3.63 19.56 -1.62
C SER A 32 -4.96 20.31 -1.69
N CYS A 33 -5.91 20.01 -0.80
CA CYS A 33 -7.23 20.62 -0.84
C CYS A 33 -7.19 22.13 -0.55
N ALA A 34 -8.09 22.92 -1.18
CA ALA A 34 -8.08 24.39 -1.18
C ALA A 34 -8.02 25.06 0.22
N ALA A 35 -8.61 24.44 1.24
CA ALA A 35 -8.57 24.94 2.61
C ALA A 35 -7.16 24.92 3.25
N ARG A 36 -6.24 24.08 2.73
CA ARG A 36 -4.86 23.93 3.25
C ARG A 36 -3.82 24.36 2.22
N ALA A 37 -4.03 24.03 0.94
CA ALA A 37 -3.22 24.43 -0.20
C ALA A 37 -1.70 24.36 0.04
N MET A 38 -1.23 23.39 0.85
CA MET A 38 0.17 23.28 1.23
C MET A 38 1.04 22.77 0.09
N ILE A 39 0.43 22.02 -0.84
CA ILE A 39 1.07 21.45 -2.02
C ILE A 39 0.16 21.60 -3.24
N GLY A 40 0.78 21.76 -4.42
CA GLY A 40 0.07 21.75 -5.70
C GLY A 40 -0.21 20.33 -6.21
N HIS A 41 -1.12 20.22 -7.18
CA HIS A 41 -1.47 18.95 -7.82
C HIS A 41 -0.26 18.18 -8.41
N PRO A 42 0.75 18.81 -9.06
CA PRO A 42 1.92 18.09 -9.53
C PRO A 42 2.68 17.38 -8.39
N THR A 43 2.86 18.06 -7.26
CA THR A 43 3.50 17.49 -6.06
C THR A 43 2.68 16.35 -5.47
N LEU A 44 1.35 16.49 -5.42
CA LEU A 44 0.43 15.43 -5.00
C LEU A 44 0.63 14.15 -5.84
N VAL A 45 0.61 14.28 -7.17
CA VAL A 45 0.71 13.13 -8.08
C VAL A 45 2.08 12.46 -7.97
N ILE A 46 3.16 13.25 -7.91
CA ILE A 46 4.52 12.70 -7.78
C ILE A 46 4.69 11.97 -6.43
N ALA A 47 4.32 12.62 -5.33
CA ALA A 47 4.45 12.04 -3.99
C ALA A 47 3.54 10.81 -3.82
N GLY A 48 2.29 10.91 -4.26
CA GLY A 48 1.32 9.81 -4.21
C GLY A 48 1.76 8.63 -5.08
N GLY A 49 2.28 8.90 -6.28
CA GLY A 49 2.87 7.89 -7.15
C GLY A 49 4.06 7.19 -6.49
N ALA A 50 5.00 7.95 -5.92
CA ALA A 50 6.18 7.39 -5.24
C ALA A 50 5.80 6.50 -4.05
N VAL A 51 4.91 6.97 -3.17
CA VAL A 51 4.42 6.19 -2.01
C VAL A 51 3.69 4.93 -2.47
N THR A 52 2.94 4.99 -3.57
CA THR A 52 2.26 3.84 -4.16
C THR A 52 3.23 2.79 -4.68
N VAL A 53 4.27 3.20 -5.42
CA VAL A 53 5.30 2.28 -5.92
C VAL A 53 5.99 1.56 -4.77
N VAL A 54 6.37 2.29 -3.72
CA VAL A 54 7.00 1.70 -2.53
C VAL A 54 6.06 0.71 -1.83
N ALA A 55 4.79 1.09 -1.64
CA ALA A 55 3.81 0.22 -0.99
C ALA A 55 3.53 -1.05 -1.80
N VAL A 56 3.39 -0.95 -3.13
CA VAL A 56 3.21 -2.10 -4.02
C VAL A 56 4.41 -3.03 -3.93
N ALA A 57 5.64 -2.50 -4.00
CA ALA A 57 6.86 -3.30 -3.86
C ALA A 57 6.91 -4.02 -2.50
N ALA A 58 6.54 -3.34 -1.41
CA ALA A 58 6.50 -3.92 -0.07
C ALA A 58 5.42 -5.02 0.07
N CYS A 59 4.25 -4.86 -0.55
CA CYS A 59 3.23 -5.91 -0.61
C CYS A 59 3.70 -7.12 -1.42
N LEU A 60 4.28 -6.89 -2.61
CA LEU A 60 4.77 -7.94 -3.50
C LEU A 60 6.01 -8.68 -2.97
N TRP A 61 6.71 -8.13 -1.99
CA TRP A 61 7.82 -8.84 -1.36
C TRP A 61 7.39 -10.20 -0.78
N SER A 62 6.17 -10.33 -0.27
CA SER A 62 5.65 -11.63 0.22
C SER A 62 5.43 -12.65 -0.92
N VAL A 63 5.39 -12.21 -2.18
CA VAL A 63 5.28 -13.03 -3.40
C VAL A 63 6.66 -13.49 -3.86
N PHE A 64 7.63 -12.57 -3.92
CA PHE A 64 8.98 -12.88 -4.42
C PHE A 64 9.89 -13.54 -3.37
N ALA A 65 9.63 -13.28 -2.09
CA ALA A 65 10.39 -13.85 -0.97
C ALA A 65 9.43 -14.50 0.05
N PRO A 66 8.73 -15.59 -0.33
CA PRO A 66 7.81 -16.26 0.57
C PRO A 66 8.57 -16.84 1.77
N PRO A 67 7.96 -16.87 2.97
CA PRO A 67 8.61 -17.40 4.16
C PRO A 67 8.99 -18.87 3.96
N ALA A 68 10.24 -19.19 4.27
CA ALA A 68 10.75 -20.56 4.30
C ALA A 68 10.27 -21.28 5.56
N GLY A 69 9.99 -22.59 5.44
CA GLY A 69 9.48 -23.41 6.53
C GLY A 69 7.99 -23.18 6.84
N GLY A 70 7.39 -24.11 7.60
CA GLY A 70 6.00 -24.06 8.08
C GLY A 70 4.93 -24.53 7.08
N SER A 71 3.66 -24.23 7.39
CA SER A 71 2.49 -24.74 6.64
C SER A 71 2.41 -24.19 5.20
N THR A 72 2.11 -25.06 4.25
CA THR A 72 1.87 -24.72 2.83
C THR A 72 0.73 -23.71 2.67
N ASP A 73 -0.31 -23.81 3.51
CA ASP A 73 -1.49 -22.95 3.43
C ASP A 73 -1.18 -21.52 3.87
N LEU A 74 -0.43 -21.36 4.97
CA LEU A 74 0.00 -20.04 5.44
C LEU A 74 0.95 -19.37 4.45
N ARG A 75 1.81 -20.16 3.78
CA ARG A 75 2.65 -19.64 2.70
C ARG A 75 1.82 -19.15 1.51
N ARG A 76 0.81 -19.91 1.10
CA ARG A 76 -0.13 -19.48 0.04
C ARG A 76 -0.91 -18.23 0.45
N ALA A 77 -1.36 -18.16 1.69
CA ALA A 77 -2.05 -16.99 2.23
C ALA A 77 -1.15 -15.73 2.19
N ALA A 78 0.14 -15.86 2.50
CA ALA A 78 1.08 -14.75 2.40
C ALA A 78 1.26 -14.23 0.96
N VAL A 79 1.35 -15.14 -0.01
CA VAL A 79 1.47 -14.79 -1.44
C VAL A 79 0.20 -14.10 -1.93
N TRP A 80 -0.97 -14.70 -1.69
CA TRP A 80 -2.24 -14.11 -2.10
C TRP A 80 -2.52 -12.78 -1.39
N GLY A 81 -2.22 -12.68 -0.10
CA GLY A 81 -2.32 -11.43 0.64
C GLY A 81 -1.45 -10.34 0.03
N GLY A 82 -0.21 -10.67 -0.36
CA GLY A 82 0.68 -9.74 -1.06
C GLY A 82 0.08 -9.21 -2.37
N LEU A 83 -0.50 -10.08 -3.19
CA LEU A 83 -1.16 -9.69 -4.46
C LEU A 83 -2.40 -8.83 -4.24
N VAL A 84 -3.28 -9.25 -3.32
CA VAL A 84 -4.53 -8.54 -3.03
C VAL A 84 -4.25 -7.13 -2.51
N PHE A 85 -3.32 -6.98 -1.55
CA PHE A 85 -3.00 -5.67 -1.02
C PHE A 85 -2.17 -4.81 -1.98
N ALA A 86 -1.35 -5.41 -2.85
CA ALA A 86 -0.73 -4.65 -3.94
C ALA A 86 -1.78 -4.04 -4.88
N LEU A 87 -2.79 -4.84 -5.28
CA LEU A 87 -3.91 -4.34 -6.07
C LEU A 87 -4.70 -3.27 -5.32
N ALA A 88 -4.92 -3.44 -4.02
CA ALA A 88 -5.59 -2.46 -3.18
C ALA A 88 -4.83 -1.11 -3.13
N CYS A 89 -3.49 -1.11 -3.06
CA CYS A 89 -2.68 0.11 -3.14
C CYS A 89 -2.87 0.83 -4.49
N VAL A 90 -2.87 0.09 -5.61
CA VAL A 90 -3.08 0.66 -6.95
C VAL A 90 -4.49 1.24 -7.07
N ALA A 91 -5.50 0.49 -6.66
CA ALA A 91 -6.89 0.94 -6.65
C ALA A 91 -7.05 2.21 -5.80
N ASN A 92 -6.39 2.27 -4.64
CA ASN A 92 -6.45 3.43 -3.77
C ASN A 92 -5.77 4.67 -4.39
N ALA A 93 -4.62 4.47 -5.05
CA ALA A 93 -3.91 5.54 -5.76
C ALA A 93 -4.66 6.05 -7.00
N SER A 94 -5.55 5.23 -7.59
CA SER A 94 -6.37 5.65 -8.74
C SER A 94 -7.23 6.88 -8.44
N ALA A 95 -7.60 7.09 -7.17
CA ALA A 95 -8.33 8.28 -6.71
C ALA A 95 -7.59 9.58 -7.05
N LEU A 96 -6.26 9.58 -7.09
CA LEU A 96 -5.45 10.76 -7.46
C LEU A 96 -5.68 11.20 -8.92
N PHE A 97 -6.05 10.27 -9.79
CA PHE A 97 -6.29 10.54 -11.20
C PHE A 97 -7.78 10.78 -11.48
N LEU A 98 -8.64 10.04 -10.78
CA LEU A 98 -10.10 10.12 -10.95
C LEU A 98 -10.71 11.38 -10.30
N PHE A 99 -10.11 11.89 -9.22
CA PHE A 99 -10.59 13.08 -8.52
C PHE A 99 -9.53 14.18 -8.57
N GLN A 100 -9.54 14.98 -9.64
CA GLN A 100 -8.57 16.04 -9.95
C GLN A 100 -8.67 17.29 -9.04
N GLY A 101 -9.50 17.29 -7.99
CA GLY A 101 -9.67 18.46 -7.12
C GLY A 101 -10.36 18.15 -5.80
N CYS A 102 -9.97 18.89 -4.75
CA CYS A 102 -10.81 19.07 -3.56
C CYS A 102 -11.43 20.47 -3.60
N GLY A 103 -12.65 20.54 -4.13
CA GLY A 103 -13.36 21.79 -4.37
C GLY A 103 -14.06 21.63 -5.71
N GLY A 104 -15.40 21.69 -5.68
CA GLY A 104 -16.23 21.56 -6.88
C GLY A 104 -15.91 22.58 -7.96
#